data_AF-A0A6A6EPD9-F1
#
_entry.id   AF-A0A6A6EPD9-F1
#
_cell.length_a   1.000
_cell.length_b   1.000
_cell.length_c   1.000
_cell.angle_alpha   90.00
_cell.angle_beta   90.00
_cell.angle_gamma   90.00
#
_symmetry.space_group_name_H-M   'P 1'
#
loop_
_entity.id
_entity.type
_entity.pdbx_description
1 polymer ?
#
loop_
_entity_poly.entity_id
_entity_poly.type
_entity_poly.pdbx_seq_one_letter_code
_entity_poly.pdbx_strand_id
1 'polypeptide(L)' 'ILDEHVQDKPRSGRPKKVTPEKTQEVLDAVEKNRYGRELSTQALASKVGLSGNRVWFILRSNGLRKTKPT' A
#
# COMPACT_ATOMS: atom_id res chain seq x y z
N ILE A 1 -32.28 20.87 17.40
CA ILE A 1 -30.84 20.51 17.45
C ILE A 1 -30.41 20.30 16.01
N LEU A 2 -29.46 21.08 15.49
CA LEU A 2 -28.93 20.88 14.14
C LEU A 2 -28.02 19.63 14.14
N ASP A 3 -28.16 18.79 13.11
CA ASP A 3 -27.43 17.51 12.98
C ASP A 3 -25.90 17.70 12.97
N GLU A 4 -25.44 18.87 12.53
CA GLU A 4 -24.02 19.27 12.50
C GLU A 4 -23.35 19.27 13.87
N HIS A 5 -24.11 19.38 14.97
CA HIS A 5 -23.57 19.31 16.33
C HIS A 5 -23.47 17.88 16.87
N VAL A 6 -24.03 16.90 16.17
CA VAL A 6 -24.05 15.48 16.52
C VAL A 6 -23.02 14.70 15.70
N GLN A 7 -22.75 15.14 14.47
CA GLN A 7 -21.81 14.46 13.57
C GLN A 7 -20.36 14.88 13.82
N ASP A 8 -19.54 13.93 14.28
CA ASP A 8 -18.10 14.12 14.45
C ASP A 8 -17.44 14.34 13.08
N LYS A 9 -16.79 15.50 12.89
CA LYS A 9 -16.04 15.79 11.65
C LYS A 9 -14.89 14.79 11.50
N PRO A 10 -14.59 14.29 10.28
CA PRO A 10 -13.42 13.44 10.05
C PRO A 10 -12.15 14.12 10.56
N ARG A 11 -11.50 13.49 11.55
CA ARG A 11 -10.27 14.00 12.16
C ARG A 11 -9.18 14.05 11.10
N SER A 12 -8.54 15.21 10.95
CA SER A 12 -7.37 15.37 10.09
C SER A 12 -6.19 14.63 10.72
N GLY A 13 -6.15 13.31 10.52
CA GLY A 13 -5.04 12.47 10.96
C GLY A 13 -3.73 12.92 10.30
N ARG A 14 -2.61 12.38 10.79
CA ARG A 14 -1.28 12.66 10.22
C ARG A 14 -1.27 12.31 8.72
N PRO A 15 -0.89 13.24 7.82
CA PRO A 15 -0.80 12.97 6.40
C PRO A 15 0.17 11.80 6.16
N LYS A 16 -0.31 10.74 5.53
CA LYS A 16 0.50 9.58 5.21
C LYS A 16 1.40 9.95 4.03
N LYS A 17 2.71 9.68 4.15
CA LYS A 17 3.67 9.81 3.04
C LYS A 17 3.36 8.89 1.84
N VAL A 18 2.46 7.93 2.01
CA VAL A 18 2.04 7.00 0.95
C VAL A 18 0.78 7.58 0.32
N THR A 19 0.88 7.98 -0.94
CA THR A 19 -0.28 8.38 -1.74
C THR A 19 -1.07 7.12 -2.17
N PRO A 20 -2.39 7.23 -2.38
CA PRO A 20 -3.18 6.13 -2.90
C PRO A 20 -2.63 5.63 -4.24
N GLU A 21 -2.12 6.54 -5.09
CA GLU A 21 -1.48 6.24 -6.36
C GLU A 21 -0.31 5.25 -6.23
N LYS A 22 0.61 5.50 -5.28
CA LYS A 22 1.74 4.61 -5.01
C LYS A 22 1.31 3.26 -4.47
N THR A 23 0.17 3.22 -3.80
CA THR A 23 -0.41 1.98 -3.29
C THR A 23 -0.93 1.13 -4.46
N GLN A 24 -1.63 1.76 -5.40
CA GLN A 24 -2.12 1.13 -6.61
C GLN A 24 -0.99 0.61 -7.50
N GLU A 25 0.07 1.40 -7.67
CA GLU A 25 1.25 1.02 -8.46
C GLU A 25 1.91 -0.27 -7.93
N VAL A 26 1.96 -0.45 -6.61
CA VAL A 26 2.44 -1.71 -5.98
C VAL A 26 1.50 -2.87 -6.29
N LEU A 27 0.19 -2.68 -6.20
CA LEU A 27 -0.80 -3.73 -6.44
C LEU A 27 -0.81 -4.16 -7.91
N ASP A 28 -0.80 -3.21 -8.85
CA ASP A 28 -0.73 -3.48 -10.28
C ASP A 28 0.56 -4.24 -10.64
N ALA A 29 1.67 -3.90 -10.00
CA ALA A 29 2.93 -4.61 -10.18
C ALA A 29 2.85 -6.06 -9.66
N VAL A 30 2.11 -6.32 -8.60
CA VAL A 30 1.86 -7.69 -8.10
C VAL A 30 0.94 -8.45 -9.04
N GLU A 31 -0.18 -7.85 -9.46
CA GLU A 31 -1.15 -8.50 -10.35
C GLU A 31 -0.56 -8.87 -11.71
N LYS A 32 0.24 -7.98 -12.30
CA LYS A 32 0.95 -8.27 -13.57
C LYS A 32 1.91 -9.46 -13.46
N ASN A 33 2.42 -9.76 -12.26
CA ASN A 33 3.33 -10.88 -12.01
C ASN A 33 2.63 -12.14 -11.48
N ARG A 34 1.29 -12.13 -11.41
CA ARG A 34 0.49 -13.25 -10.85
C ARG A 34 0.63 -14.57 -11.65
N TYR A 35 1.05 -14.50 -12.91
CA TYR A 35 1.33 -15.66 -13.77
C TYR A 35 2.83 -16.05 -13.82
N GLY A 36 3.71 -15.33 -13.13
CA GLY A 36 5.16 -15.52 -13.15
C GLY A 36 5.78 -15.83 -11.78
N ARG A 37 7.12 -15.86 -11.70
CA ARG A 37 7.83 -15.93 -10.41
C ARG A 37 7.42 -14.73 -9.54
N GLU A 38 7.05 -15.02 -8.29
CA GLU A 38 6.79 -14.00 -7.27
C GLU A 38 8.00 -13.04 -7.14
N LEU A 39 7.76 -11.73 -7.30
CA LEU A 39 8.80 -10.70 -7.17
C LEU A 39 9.04 -10.37 -5.70
N SER A 40 10.28 -10.47 -5.21
CA SER A 40 10.59 -10.09 -3.82
C SER A 40 10.16 -8.65 -3.49
N THR A 41 9.94 -8.37 -2.21
CA THR A 41 9.58 -7.01 -1.74
C THR A 41 10.61 -5.96 -2.17
N GLN A 42 11.88 -6.36 -2.31
CA GLN A 42 12.94 -5.46 -2.77
C GLN A 42 12.83 -5.16 -4.27
N ALA A 43 12.51 -6.17 -5.09
CA ALA A 43 12.30 -5.97 -6.52
C ALA A 43 11.08 -5.05 -6.80
N LEU A 44 10.01 -5.21 -6.04
CA LEU A 44 8.84 -4.32 -6.11
C LEU A 44 9.19 -2.89 -5.66
N ALA A 45 9.97 -2.75 -4.59
CA ALA A 45 10.46 -1.45 -4.11
C ALA A 45 11.29 -0.71 -5.18
N SER A 46 12.21 -1.41 -5.85
CA SER A 46 13.01 -0.83 -6.94
C SER A 46 12.16 -0.38 -8.12
N LYS A 47 11.07 -1.08 -8.45
CA LYS A 47 10.16 -0.70 -9.54
C LYS A 47 9.33 0.54 -9.22
N VAL A 48 8.81 0.63 -8.00
CA VAL A 48 7.88 1.70 -7.59
C VAL A 48 8.61 2.93 -7.01
N GLY A 49 9.91 2.80 -6.72
CA GLY A 49 10.71 3.85 -6.09
C GLY A 49 10.38 4.04 -4.60
N LEU A 50 10.01 2.97 -3.91
CA LEU A 50 9.68 2.97 -2.48
C LEU A 50 10.71 2.16 -1.69
N SER A 51 10.74 2.36 -0.36
CA SER A 51 11.51 1.47 0.51
C SER A 51 10.84 0.09 0.60
N GLY A 52 11.64 -0.98 0.69
CA GLY A 52 11.14 -2.36 0.80
C GLY A 52 10.18 -2.55 1.98
N ASN A 53 10.45 -1.92 3.13
CA ASN A 53 9.53 -1.93 4.27
C ASN A 53 8.18 -1.31 3.94
N ARG A 54 8.14 -0.22 3.15
CA ARG A 54 6.88 0.43 2.79
C ARG A 54 6.04 -0.45 1.88
N VAL A 55 6.67 -1.06 0.88
CA VAL A 55 6.03 -2.06 0.01
C VAL A 55 5.47 -3.21 0.85
N TRP A 56 6.24 -3.73 1.81
CA TRP A 56 5.75 -4.79 2.70
C TRP A 56 4.53 -4.38 3.53
N PHE A 57 4.50 -3.16 4.09
CA PHE A 57 3.32 -2.64 4.80
C PHE A 57 2.10 -2.52 3.89
N ILE A 58 2.29 -2.03 2.65
CA ILE A 58 1.23 -1.93 1.65
C ILE A 58 0.65 -3.31 1.33
N LEU A 59 1.52 -4.29 1.04
CA LEU A 59 1.10 -5.66 0.75
C LEU A 59 0.31 -6.27 1.91
N ARG A 60 0.84 -6.16 3.14
CA ARG A 60 0.19 -6.71 4.34
C ARG A 60 -1.15 -6.05 4.65
N SER A 61 -1.27 -4.73 4.42
CA SER A 61 -2.53 -4.00 4.60
C SER A 61 -3.59 -4.39 3.59
N ASN A 62 -3.18 -4.90 2.41
CA ASN A 62 -4.06 -5.41 1.37
C ASN A 62 -4.20 -6.94 1.40
N GLY A 63 -3.80 -7.60 2.49
CA GLY A 63 -3.95 -9.05 2.66
C GLY A 63 -2.98 -9.92 1.86
N LEU A 64 -2.00 -9.33 1.17
CA LEU A 64 -1.00 -10.04 0.38
C LEU A 64 0.18 -10.50 1.27
N ARG A 65 0.61 -11.75 1.11
CA ARG A 65 1.79 -12.30 1.80
C ARG A 65 3.08 -12.02 1.02
N LYS A 66 4.21 -12.07 1.72
CA LYS A 66 5.56 -11.90 1.13
C LYS A 66 5.72 -12.80 -0.10
N THR A 67 6.16 -12.19 -1.18
CA THR A 67 6.54 -12.80 -2.45
C THR A 67 7.96 -13.36 -2.42
N LYS A 68 8.23 -14.23 -1.43
CA LYS A 68 9.53 -14.79 -0.98
C LYS A 68 10.37 -13.94 0.00
N PRO A 69 10.98 -14.57 1.04
CA PRO A 69 12.10 -13.97 1.75
C PRO A 69 13.29 -13.90 0.80
N THR A 70 14.02 -12.78 0.88
CA THR A 70 15.19 -12.44 0.07
C THR A 70 16.19 -13.58 -0.05
#